data_AF-A0A8K0HZK3-F1
#
_entry.id   AF-A0A8K0HZK3-F1
#
_cell.length_a   1.000
_cell.length_b   1.000
_cell.length_c   1.000
_cell.angle_alpha   90.00
_cell.angle_beta   90.00
_cell.angle_gamma   90.00
#
_symmetry.space_group_name_H-M   'P 1'
#
loop_
_entity.id
_entity.type
_entity.pdbx_description
1 polymer ?
#
loop_
_entity_poly.entity_id
_entity_poly.type
_entity_poly.pdbx_seq_one_letter_code
_entity_poly.pdbx_strand_id
1 'polypeptide(L)'
;MGGVTSSMAAKLAFFPPSPPTYEVVREEETGLVRLSRFPHRENVEVLRLPTRRGTEIVAVYVRNPMAASTLLYSHGNAADLGQMYELFIELSIHLRVNLLGYFPSFLFF
;
A
#
# COMPACT_ATOMS: atom_id res chain seq x y z
N MET A 1 9.03 -29.15 -5.26
CA MET A 1 9.74 -28.83 -6.53
C MET A 1 8.93 -27.78 -7.28
N GLY A 2 9.58 -26.71 -7.76
CA GLY A 2 9.01 -25.85 -8.81
C GLY A 2 8.45 -24.51 -8.32
N GLY A 3 9.31 -23.52 -8.17
CA GLY A 3 8.90 -22.13 -7.97
C GLY A 3 10.08 -21.17 -8.07
N VAL A 4 11.07 -21.49 -8.91
CA VAL A 4 12.18 -20.58 -9.21
C VAL A 4 11.66 -19.58 -10.23
N THR A 5 10.84 -18.62 -9.80
CA THR A 5 10.62 -17.42 -10.60
C THR A 5 11.92 -16.64 -10.52
N SER A 6 12.68 -16.65 -11.61
CA SER A 6 13.99 -16.01 -11.68
C SER A 6 13.93 -14.55 -11.24
N SER A 7 14.97 -14.07 -10.55
CA SER A 7 15.13 -12.66 -10.15
C SER A 7 14.98 -11.67 -11.32
N MET A 8 15.16 -12.13 -12.56
CA MET A 8 14.88 -11.38 -13.80
C MET A 8 13.38 -11.19 -14.07
N ALA A 9 12.54 -12.20 -13.81
CA ALA A 9 11.09 -12.08 -13.94
C ALA A 9 10.53 -11.06 -12.94
N ALA A 10 11.07 -11.01 -11.71
CA ALA A 10 10.74 -9.97 -10.75
C ALA A 10 11.14 -8.57 -11.27
N LYS A 11 12.38 -8.40 -11.79
CA LYS A 11 12.81 -7.12 -12.38
C LYS A 11 11.99 -6.66 -13.59
N LEU A 12 11.40 -7.59 -14.35
CA LEU A 12 10.54 -7.30 -15.51
C LEU A 12 9.06 -7.13 -15.14
N ALA A 13 8.59 -7.75 -14.05
CA ALA A 13 7.22 -7.62 -13.58
C ALA A 13 6.99 -6.36 -12.70
N PHE A 14 8.07 -5.64 -12.39
CA PHE A 14 8.06 -4.38 -11.65
C PHE A 14 8.58 -3.25 -12.54
N PHE A 15 7.66 -2.60 -13.25
CA PHE A 15 7.88 -1.25 -13.76
C PHE A 15 7.06 -0.29 -12.89
N PRO A 16 7.51 0.02 -11.64
CA PRO A 16 6.91 1.11 -10.92
C PRO A 16 6.99 2.37 -11.80
N PRO A 17 5.96 3.22 -11.79
CA PRO A 17 5.99 4.44 -12.58
C PRO A 17 7.29 5.21 -12.29
N SER A 18 7.92 5.74 -13.34
CA SER A 18 9.12 6.57 -13.22
C SER A 18 8.75 8.00 -13.60
N PRO A 19 8.69 8.94 -12.65
CA PRO A 19 9.04 8.81 -11.22
C PRO A 19 7.96 8.07 -10.39
N PRO A 20 8.31 7.48 -9.22
CA PRO A 20 7.35 6.82 -8.32
C PRO A 20 6.18 7.75 -8.01
N THR A 21 4.96 7.24 -7.94
CA THR A 21 3.76 8.06 -7.72
C THR A 21 3.46 8.30 -6.25
N TYR A 22 4.19 7.68 -5.32
CA TYR A 22 4.17 8.00 -3.90
C TYR A 22 5.57 8.06 -3.31
N GLU A 23 5.67 8.79 -2.21
CA GLU A 23 6.83 8.83 -1.34
C GLU A 23 6.29 8.86 0.09
N VAL A 24 6.83 7.98 0.94
CA VAL A 24 6.42 7.87 2.34
C VAL A 24 7.27 8.84 3.14
N VAL A 25 6.64 9.86 3.71
CA VAL A 25 7.29 10.88 4.53
C VAL A 25 6.81 10.76 5.96
N ARG A 26 7.75 10.85 6.89
CA ARG A 26 7.46 11.00 8.30
C ARG A 26 7.60 12.47 8.67
N GLU A 27 6.55 13.06 9.21
CA GLU A 27 6.58 14.43 9.70
C GLU A 27 7.31 14.49 11.04
N GLU A 28 8.29 15.39 11.18
CA GLU A 28 9.20 15.41 12.33
C GLU A 28 8.51 15.89 13.62
N GLU A 29 7.58 16.84 13.49
CA GLU A 29 6.89 17.46 14.63
C GLU A 29 5.80 16.55 15.23
N THR A 30 5.06 15.85 14.37
CA THR A 30 3.90 15.03 14.77
C THR A 30 4.21 13.53 14.80
N GLY A 31 5.31 13.11 14.15
CA GLY A 31 5.65 11.70 13.94
C GLY A 31 4.75 10.98 12.94
N LEU A 32 3.77 11.66 12.33
CA LEU A 32 2.82 11.07 11.39
C LEU A 32 3.50 10.59 10.11
N VAL A 33 3.10 9.42 9.65
CA VAL A 33 3.53 8.86 8.37
C VAL A 33 2.46 9.16 7.33
N ARG A 34 2.87 9.74 6.20
CA ARG A 34 1.97 10.14 5.12
C ARG A 34 2.57 9.86 3.75
N LEU A 35 1.72 9.87 2.72
CA LEU A 35 2.17 9.89 1.33
C LEU A 35 2.31 11.36 0.88
N SER A 36 3.51 11.80 0.48
CA SER A 36 3.83 13.22 0.25
C SER A 36 2.98 13.89 -0.84
N ARG A 37 2.51 13.12 -1.82
CA ARG A 37 1.75 13.61 -2.98
C ARG A 37 0.24 13.69 -2.76
N PHE A 38 -0.25 13.33 -1.58
CA PHE A 38 -1.67 13.28 -1.27
C PHE A 38 -2.00 14.19 -0.09
N PRO A 39 -3.18 14.85 -0.10
CA PRO A 39 -3.60 15.65 1.03
C PRO A 39 -3.83 14.75 2.25
N HIS A 40 -3.52 15.28 3.43
CA HIS A 40 -3.81 14.59 4.67
C HIS A 40 -5.32 14.38 4.83
N ARG A 41 -5.71 13.19 5.26
CA ARG A 41 -7.09 12.82 5.57
C ARG A 41 -7.10 12.13 6.93
N GLU A 42 -7.96 12.58 7.84
CA GLU A 42 -8.02 12.06 9.22
C GLU A 42 -8.39 10.57 9.28
N ASN A 43 -9.15 10.09 8.29
CA ASN A 43 -9.57 8.70 8.21
C ASN A 43 -8.59 7.80 7.44
N VAL A 44 -7.41 8.31 7.07
CA VAL A 44 -6.39 7.54 6.33
C VAL A 44 -5.09 7.48 7.11
N GLU A 45 -4.64 6.26 7.39
CA GLU A 45 -3.41 5.97 8.11
C GLU A 45 -2.41 5.26 7.19
N VAL A 46 -1.15 5.73 7.14
CA VAL A 46 -0.07 5.03 6.41
C VAL A 46 0.75 4.23 7.42
N LEU A 47 0.84 2.92 7.20
CA LEU A 47 1.45 1.97 8.12
C LEU A 47 2.73 1.39 7.53
N ARG A 48 3.75 1.20 8.37
CA ARG A 48 4.92 0.37 8.09
C ARG A 48 4.78 -0.92 8.88
N LEU A 49 4.62 -2.03 8.17
CA LEU A 49 4.32 -3.33 8.77
C LEU A 49 5.57 -4.22 8.68
N PRO A 50 6.10 -4.72 9.81
CA PRO A 50 7.20 -5.67 9.79
C PRO A 50 6.70 -7.03 9.27
N THR A 51 7.51 -7.66 8.43
CA THR A 51 7.23 -9.01 7.94
C THR A 51 8.05 -10.04 8.73
N ARG A 52 7.62 -11.30 8.70
CA ARG A 52 8.36 -12.43 9.28
C ARG A 52 9.78 -12.58 8.73
N ARG A 53 10.07 -12.03 7.54
CA ARG A 53 11.38 -12.08 6.89
C ARG A 53 12.31 -10.94 7.32
N GLY A 54 11.91 -10.10 8.27
CA GLY A 54 12.69 -8.96 8.73
C GLY A 54 12.70 -7.77 7.76
N THR A 55 11.83 -7.78 6.75
CA THR A 55 11.60 -6.62 5.87
C THR A 55 10.39 -5.83 6.36
N GLU A 56 10.24 -4.60 5.88
CA GLU A 56 9.04 -3.79 6.12
C GLU A 56 8.26 -3.61 4.82
N ILE A 57 6.93 -3.61 4.92
CA ILE A 57 6.03 -3.24 3.84
C ILE A 57 5.23 -2.00 4.20
N VAL A 58 4.85 -1.23 3.19
CA VAL A 58 3.97 -0.06 3.36
C VAL A 58 2.53 -0.49 3.10
N ALA A 59 1.62 -0.02 3.94
CA ALA A 59 0.19 -0.19 3.77
C ALA A 59 -0.56 1.13 3.98
N VAL A 60 -1.71 1.27 3.35
CA VAL A 60 -2.67 2.35 3.56
C VAL A 60 -3.92 1.73 4.19
N TYR A 61 -4.30 2.27 5.34
CA TYR A 61 -5.54 1.92 6.02
C TYR A 61 -6.53 3.07 5.89
N VAL A 62 -7.68 2.81 5.28
CA VAL A 62 -8.80 3.75 5.17
C VAL A 62 -9.90 3.31 6.13
N ARG A 63 -10.18 4.16 7.12
CA ARG A 63 -11.25 3.96 8.09
C ARG A 63 -12.57 4.51 7.55
N ASN A 64 -13.63 3.74 7.70
CA ASN A 64 -14.99 4.19 7.42
C ASN A 64 -15.86 4.04 8.68
N PRO A 65 -16.42 5.13 9.24
CA PRO A 65 -17.26 5.08 10.43
C PRO A 65 -18.50 4.18 10.31
N MET A 66 -18.98 3.93 9.08
CA MET A 66 -20.14 3.08 8.81
C MET A 66 -19.76 1.62 8.55
N ALA A 67 -18.48 1.26 8.65
CA ALA A 67 -18.02 -0.08 8.31
C ALA A 67 -18.36 -1.12 9.38
N ALA A 68 -18.99 -2.21 8.94
CA ALA A 68 -19.15 -3.44 9.71
C ALA A 68 -18.05 -4.48 9.42
N SER A 69 -17.26 -4.27 8.36
CA SER A 69 -16.24 -5.20 7.89
C SER A 69 -15.02 -4.47 7.34
N THR A 70 -13.90 -5.19 7.26
CA THR A 70 -12.63 -4.70 6.70
C THR A 70 -12.25 -5.49 5.45
N LEU A 71 -12.00 -4.81 4.35
CA LEU A 71 -11.44 -5.37 3.12
C LEU A 71 -9.91 -5.34 3.19
N LEU A 72 -9.29 -6.50 3.12
CA LEU A 72 -7.85 -6.61 2.91
C LEU A 72 -7.58 -6.70 1.41
N TYR A 73 -6.94 -5.69 0.84
CA TYR A 73 -6.67 -5.60 -0.58
C TYR A 73 -5.18 -5.81 -0.88
N SER A 74 -4.87 -6.94 -1.52
CA SER A 74 -3.56 -7.19 -2.11
C SER A 74 -3.60 -6.77 -3.58
N HIS A 75 -2.92 -5.69 -3.92
CA HIS A 75 -2.84 -5.27 -5.32
C HIS A 75 -1.87 -6.15 -6.12
N GLY A 76 -2.06 -6.20 -7.44
CA GLY A 76 -1.16 -6.91 -8.35
C GLY A 76 0.23 -6.26 -8.45
N ASN A 77 1.19 -7.02 -8.97
CA ASN A 77 2.63 -6.70 -8.99
C ASN A 77 3.00 -5.38 -9.71
N ALA A 78 2.15 -4.91 -10.62
CA ALA A 78 2.40 -3.71 -11.44
C ALA A 78 1.67 -2.44 -10.95
N ALA A 79 0.94 -2.53 -9.84
CA ALA A 79 0.20 -1.41 -9.29
C ALA A 79 1.04 -0.68 -8.23
N ASP A 80 1.05 0.65 -8.30
CA ASP A 80 1.71 1.52 -7.33
C ASP A 80 0.71 1.98 -6.25
N LEU A 81 1.15 2.02 -4.98
CA LEU A 81 0.27 2.36 -3.86
C LEU A 81 -0.32 3.78 -3.97
N GLY A 82 0.41 4.71 -4.57
CA GLY A 82 -0.07 6.06 -4.88
C GLY A 82 -1.16 6.03 -5.96
N GLN A 83 -0.99 5.24 -7.02
CA GLN A 83 -2.04 5.09 -8.04
C GLN A 83 -3.33 4.47 -7.48
N MET A 84 -3.20 3.56 -6.52
CA MET A 84 -4.34 2.88 -5.89
C MET A 84 -4.99 3.68 -4.76
N TYR A 85 -4.37 4.77 -4.32
CA TYR A 85 -4.81 5.53 -3.15
C TYR A 85 -6.24 6.07 -3.27
N GLU A 86 -6.57 6.71 -4.40
CA GLU A 86 -7.91 7.27 -4.60
C GLU A 86 -8.96 6.15 -4.74
N LEU A 87 -8.61 5.07 -5.44
CA LEU A 87 -9.46 3.88 -5.55
C LEU A 87 -9.79 3.28 -4.17
N PHE A 88 -8.83 3.24 -3.24
CA PHE A 88 -9.07 2.73 -1.89
C PHE A 88 -10.10 3.59 -1.12
N ILE A 89 -10.03 4.90 -1.28
CA ILE A 89 -11.02 5.82 -0.69
C ILE A 89 -12.39 5.58 -1.32
N GLU A 90 -12.48 5.53 -2.64
CA GLU A 90 -13.73 5.29 -3.35
C GLU A 90 -14.35 3.94 -2.96
N LEU A 91 -13.56 2.87 -2.94
CA LEU A 91 -14.04 1.54 -2.53
C LEU A 91 -14.53 1.53 -1.08
N SER A 92 -13.80 2.17 -0.17
CA SER A 92 -14.20 2.26 1.24
C SER A 92 -15.54 2.97 1.40
N ILE A 93 -15.78 4.05 0.65
CA ILE A 93 -17.03 4.82 0.68
C ILE A 93 -18.19 4.02 0.08
N HIS A 94 -18.02 3.49 -1.14
CA HIS A 94 -19.11 2.83 -1.88
C HIS A 94 -19.50 1.50 -1.26
N LEU A 95 -18.54 0.71 -0.78
CA LEU A 95 -18.81 -0.59 -0.16
C LEU A 95 -19.09 -0.47 1.34
N ARG A 96 -18.88 0.71 1.95
CA ARG A 96 -18.99 0.96 3.39
C ARG A 96 -18.16 -0.03 4.21
N VAL A 97 -16.87 -0.14 3.88
CA VAL A 97 -15.92 -1.01 4.56
C VAL A 97 -14.69 -0.23 4.99
N ASN A 98 -14.03 -0.66 6.06
CA ASN A 98 -12.64 -0.29 6.27
C ASN A 98 -11.80 -0.97 5.17
N LEU A 99 -10.73 -0.35 4.71
CA LEU A 99 -9.88 -0.93 3.68
C LEU A 99 -8.42 -0.89 4.13
N LEU A 100 -7.75 -2.05 4.13
CA LEU A 100 -6.31 -2.15 4.30
C LEU A 100 -5.68 -2.59 2.97
N GLY A 101 -5.07 -1.65 2.27
CA GLY A 101 -4.34 -1.89 1.03
C GLY A 101 -2.85 -1.98 1.34
N TYR A 102 -2.20 -3.08 0.99
CA TYR A 102 -0.76 -3.26 1.24
C TYR A 102 0.00 -3.58 -0.03
N PHE A 103 1.27 -3.18 -0.06
CA PHE A 103 2.20 -3.57 -1.12
C PHE A 103 2.86 -4.88 -0.75
N PRO A 104 2.54 -6.01 -1.41
CA PRO A 104 3.23 -7.26 -1.14
C PRO A 104 4.65 -7.16 -1.69
N SER A 105 5.64 -7.11 -0.79
CA SER A 105 7.05 -7.26 -1.17
C SER A 105 7.31 -8.70 -1.64
N PHE A 106 7.02 -9.00 -2.91
CA PHE A 106 7.41 -10.27 -3.55
C PHE A 106 8.86 -10.29 -4.04
N LEU A 107 9.58 -9.16 -3.94
CA LEU A 107 11.00 -9.06 -4.25
C LEU A 107 11.86 -9.62 -3.11
N PHE A 108 11.89 -10.95 -2.93
CA PHE A 108 13.07 -11.69 -2.42
C PHE A 108 12.85 -13.20 -2.68
N PHE A 109 12.93 -13.62 -3.94
CA PHE A 109 13.34 -14.97 -4.34
C PHE A 109 14.54 -14.85 -5.28
#